data_AF-A0A7S4VJJ9-F1
#
_entry.id   AF-A0A7S4VJJ9-F1
#
_cell.length_a   1.000
_cell.length_b   1.000
_cell.length_c   1.000
_cell.angle_alpha   90.00
_cell.angle_beta   90.00
_cell.angle_gamma   90.00
#
_symmetry.space_group_name_H-M   'P 1'
#
loop_
_entity.id
_entity.type
_entity.pdbx_description
1 polymer ?
#
loop_
_entity_poly.entity_id
_entity_poly.type
_entity_poly.pdbx_seq_one_letter_code
_entity_poly.pdbx_strand_id
1 'polypeptide(L)'
;DGRRFFRWLRSCAHKAPMNVSFLLLSAKPGAMKEMDENGHTPLHRACCRRLSKKVVSILFNKWPNAIKVKDFADCTPLHCACMFLASFEVISLLLDRWPGAIKEKDWHGWTPLHHACYNESSVDVMSLLLNSWPDAIKLKDNHGCFPLHCACMYKSSTDMVSLVLSRWPDAIKEKDSHGWTPLHYVCNQRASVDVISLLLSSWPDMIKQKDHRGCTPLHTACLFQASPNVISLLLKSWPGATKEKNNLGHTPLHCACNNWTSVGVVSLLLSSWPAAIKEKDKYGKAPWYCGSKYTSRTLIMHMRGKGDGKTLKILLFCVSSLYSDEKANDNPSLNDIMRFFINIEWWNGVLLLVDKHPSITKTLNLHTNIMPHFLSVVGKCCNLTT
;
A
#
# COMPACT_ATOMS: atom_id res chain seq x y z
N ASP A 1 4.62 40.18 -11.35
CA ASP A 1 5.05 39.21 -12.36
C ASP A 1 4.02 38.07 -12.45
N GLY A 2 4.19 37.14 -13.39
CA GLY A 2 3.34 35.95 -13.50
C GLY A 2 3.36 35.03 -12.28
N ARG A 3 4.54 34.89 -11.67
CA ARG A 3 4.74 34.08 -10.47
C ARG A 3 3.88 34.56 -9.30
N ARG A 4 3.62 35.88 -9.15
CA ARG A 4 2.70 36.42 -8.13
C ARG A 4 1.23 36.10 -8.42
N PHE A 5 0.81 36.06 -9.68
CA PHE A 5 -0.55 35.68 -10.07
C PHE A 5 -0.83 34.19 -9.79
N PHE A 6 0.11 33.32 -10.15
CA PHE A 6 0.05 31.90 -9.79
C PHE A 6 0.20 31.67 -8.28
N ARG A 7 1.03 32.44 -7.56
CA ARG A 7 1.07 32.42 -6.09
C ARG A 7 -0.27 32.83 -5.47
N TRP A 8 -0.96 33.81 -6.05
CA TRP A 8 -2.28 34.23 -5.60
C TRP A 8 -3.34 33.14 -5.85
N LEU A 9 -3.36 32.50 -7.03
CA LEU A 9 -4.18 31.31 -7.30
C LEU A 9 -3.85 30.15 -6.35
N ARG A 10 -2.57 29.98 -6.00
CA ARG A 10 -2.04 28.94 -5.09
C ARG A 10 -2.35 29.20 -3.61
N SER A 11 -2.42 30.46 -3.18
CA SER A 11 -2.46 30.84 -1.76
C SER A 11 -3.82 31.37 -1.32
N CYS A 12 -4.45 32.22 -2.13
CA CYS A 12 -5.55 33.06 -1.67
C CYS A 12 -6.83 32.90 -2.49
N ALA A 13 -6.84 32.37 -3.71
CA ALA A 13 -8.06 32.39 -4.55
C ALA A 13 -9.30 31.67 -3.96
N HIS A 14 -9.12 30.75 -3.01
CA HIS A 14 -10.24 30.11 -2.28
C HIS A 14 -10.72 30.93 -1.06
N LYS A 15 -9.91 31.88 -0.57
CA LYS A 15 -10.21 32.79 0.56
C LYS A 15 -10.41 34.25 0.13
N ALA A 16 -9.98 34.60 -1.09
CA ALA A 16 -9.99 35.95 -1.61
C ALA A 16 -11.39 36.28 -2.15
N PRO A 17 -11.93 37.45 -1.80
CA PRO A 17 -13.23 37.86 -2.31
C PRO A 17 -13.15 38.06 -3.84
N MET A 18 -14.25 37.71 -4.52
CA MET A 18 -14.35 37.61 -5.98
C MET A 18 -13.96 38.89 -6.74
N ASN A 19 -14.14 40.05 -6.13
CA ASN A 19 -13.74 41.35 -6.66
C ASN A 19 -12.21 41.45 -6.82
N VAL A 20 -11.42 40.90 -5.89
CA VAL A 20 -9.95 40.88 -5.98
C VAL A 20 -9.49 39.98 -7.12
N SER A 21 -10.15 38.84 -7.29
CA SER A 21 -9.92 37.94 -8.43
C SER A 21 -10.14 38.65 -9.77
N PHE A 22 -11.25 39.38 -9.89
CA PHE A 22 -11.60 40.12 -11.10
C PHE A 22 -10.63 41.27 -11.40
N LEU A 23 -10.22 42.01 -10.36
CA LEU A 23 -9.27 43.11 -10.49
C LEU A 23 -7.89 42.61 -10.94
N LEU A 24 -7.41 41.50 -10.37
CA LEU A 24 -6.11 40.90 -10.74
C LEU A 24 -6.11 40.37 -12.18
N LEU A 25 -7.22 39.79 -12.63
CA LEU A 25 -7.40 39.33 -14.01
C LEU A 25 -7.45 40.49 -15.01
N SER A 26 -8.03 41.62 -14.60
CA SER A 26 -8.13 42.83 -15.44
C SER A 26 -6.82 43.61 -15.51
N ALA A 27 -6.01 43.57 -14.44
CA ALA A 27 -4.76 44.31 -14.35
C ALA A 27 -3.61 43.71 -15.19
N LYS A 28 -3.65 42.41 -15.53
CA LYS A 28 -2.60 41.79 -16.37
C LYS A 28 -3.17 40.68 -17.28
N PRO A 29 -3.74 41.02 -18.45
CA PRO A 29 -4.32 40.05 -19.39
C PRO A 29 -3.33 38.97 -19.86
N GLY A 30 -2.04 39.31 -19.98
CA GLY A 30 -0.99 38.37 -20.41
C GLY A 30 -0.73 37.23 -19.41
N ALA A 31 -1.02 37.43 -18.12
CA ALA A 31 -0.85 36.39 -17.10
C ALA A 31 -1.80 35.20 -17.31
N MET A 32 -2.85 35.38 -18.11
CA MET A 32 -3.83 34.33 -18.41
C MET A 32 -3.27 33.20 -19.26
N LYS A 33 -2.25 33.47 -20.07
CA LYS A 33 -1.61 32.50 -20.97
C LYS A 33 -0.31 31.93 -20.41
N GLU A 34 0.18 32.49 -19.31
CA GLU A 34 1.34 31.95 -18.62
C GLU A 34 0.98 30.58 -18.02
N MET A 35 1.96 29.70 -17.91
CA MET A 35 1.85 28.40 -17.26
C MET A 35 2.78 28.38 -16.06
N ASP A 36 2.44 27.61 -15.03
CA ASP A 36 3.36 27.39 -13.91
C ASP A 36 4.34 26.23 -14.16
N GLU A 37 5.11 25.88 -13.12
CA GLU A 37 6.14 24.85 -13.13
C GLU A 37 5.64 23.45 -13.53
N ASN A 38 4.33 23.20 -13.48
CA ASN A 38 3.72 21.93 -13.90
C ASN A 38 3.02 22.04 -15.27
N GLY A 39 3.13 23.17 -15.96
CA GLY A 39 2.38 23.42 -17.20
C GLY A 39 0.93 23.84 -16.98
N HIS A 40 0.50 24.07 -15.73
CA HIS A 40 -0.89 24.43 -15.48
C HIS A 40 -1.19 25.86 -15.92
N THR A 41 -2.24 26.00 -16.73
CA THR A 41 -2.88 27.31 -16.97
C THR A 41 -3.67 27.76 -15.73
N PRO A 42 -4.10 29.03 -15.69
CA PRO A 42 -4.98 29.52 -14.62
C PRO A 42 -6.30 28.73 -14.52
N LEU A 43 -6.79 28.20 -15.64
CA LEU A 43 -8.00 27.36 -15.69
C LEU A 43 -7.76 25.99 -15.02
N HIS A 44 -6.61 25.36 -15.27
CA HIS A 44 -6.22 24.13 -14.55
C HIS A 44 -6.19 24.40 -13.05
N ARG A 45 -5.54 25.49 -12.61
CA ARG A 45 -5.46 25.83 -11.19
C ARG A 45 -6.81 26.12 -10.55
N ALA A 46 -7.73 26.75 -11.28
CA ALA A 46 -9.09 26.94 -10.80
C ALA A 46 -9.80 25.59 -10.54
N CYS A 47 -9.60 24.62 -11.43
CA CYS A 47 -10.13 23.26 -11.26
C CYS A 47 -9.46 22.53 -10.09
N CYS A 48 -8.13 22.55 -10.00
CA CYS A 48 -7.36 21.95 -8.90
C CYS A 48 -7.74 22.50 -7.52
N ARG A 49 -8.15 23.77 -7.47
CA ARG A 49 -8.52 24.47 -6.23
C ARG A 49 -10.02 24.49 -5.97
N ARG A 50 -10.81 23.78 -6.77
CA ARG A 50 -12.28 23.69 -6.63
C ARG A 50 -12.94 25.07 -6.58
N LEU A 51 -12.45 26.01 -7.39
CA LEU A 51 -13.04 27.34 -7.46
C LEU A 51 -14.45 27.27 -8.05
N SER A 52 -15.29 28.25 -7.73
CA SER A 52 -16.69 28.25 -8.18
C SER A 52 -16.82 28.32 -9.70
N LYS A 53 -17.93 27.77 -10.23
CA LYS A 53 -18.31 27.89 -11.65
C LYS A 53 -18.18 29.31 -12.19
N LYS A 54 -18.50 30.33 -11.37
CA LYS A 54 -18.39 31.74 -11.76
C LYS A 54 -16.94 32.15 -12.09
N VAL A 55 -15.96 31.73 -11.28
CA VAL A 55 -14.54 32.00 -11.55
C VAL A 55 -14.10 31.27 -12.82
N VAL A 56 -14.44 29.99 -12.93
CA VAL A 56 -14.11 29.15 -14.09
C VAL A 56 -14.67 29.77 -15.38
N SER A 57 -15.93 30.23 -15.36
CA SER A 57 -16.55 30.95 -16.48
C SER A 57 -15.81 32.24 -16.85
N ILE A 58 -15.37 33.04 -15.88
CA ILE A 58 -14.61 34.27 -16.15
C ILE A 58 -13.28 33.93 -16.83
N LEU A 59 -12.55 32.95 -16.29
CA LEU A 59 -11.26 32.53 -16.84
C LEU A 59 -11.42 32.01 -18.28
N PHE A 60 -12.45 31.19 -18.50
CA PHE A 60 -12.79 30.68 -19.83
C PHE A 60 -13.19 31.80 -20.80
N ASN A 61 -14.07 32.72 -20.41
CA ASN A 61 -14.50 33.81 -21.28
C ASN A 61 -13.35 34.73 -21.69
N LYS A 62 -12.34 34.90 -20.84
CA LYS A 62 -11.14 35.69 -21.14
C LYS A 62 -10.17 34.94 -22.06
N TRP A 63 -10.06 33.63 -21.93
CA TRP A 63 -9.24 32.79 -22.81
C TRP A 63 -9.91 31.43 -23.08
N PRO A 64 -10.79 31.35 -24.09
CA PRO A 64 -11.56 30.13 -24.35
C PRO A 64 -10.70 28.93 -24.70
N ASN A 65 -9.59 29.15 -25.41
CA ASN A 65 -8.67 28.08 -25.80
C ASN A 65 -7.96 27.42 -24.61
N ALA A 66 -7.97 28.03 -23.42
CA ALA A 66 -7.42 27.44 -22.20
C ALA A 66 -7.99 26.05 -21.88
N ILE A 67 -9.24 25.78 -22.30
CA ILE A 67 -9.94 24.53 -22.04
C ILE A 67 -9.30 23.32 -22.74
N LYS A 68 -8.56 23.56 -23.84
CA LYS A 68 -7.88 22.53 -24.65
C LYS A 68 -6.39 22.40 -24.36
N VAL A 69 -5.82 23.32 -23.59
CA VAL A 69 -4.40 23.26 -23.23
C VAL A 69 -4.20 22.09 -22.30
N LYS A 70 -3.12 21.33 -22.53
CA LYS A 70 -2.66 20.26 -21.67
C LYS A 70 -1.50 20.74 -20.81
N ASP A 71 -1.42 20.27 -19.58
CA ASP A 71 -0.27 20.47 -18.71
C ASP A 71 0.88 19.50 -19.05
N PHE A 72 1.94 19.45 -18.24
CA PHE A 72 3.08 18.55 -18.51
C PHE A 72 2.79 17.06 -18.30
N ALA A 73 1.65 16.72 -17.70
CA ALA A 73 1.15 15.36 -17.56
C ALA A 73 0.12 15.02 -18.64
N ASP A 74 0.01 15.82 -19.71
CA ASP A 74 -1.05 15.74 -20.72
C ASP A 74 -2.48 15.89 -20.15
N CYS A 75 -2.62 16.38 -18.91
CA CYS A 75 -3.92 16.59 -18.30
C CYS A 75 -4.56 17.86 -18.84
N THR A 76 -5.85 17.76 -19.19
CA THR A 76 -6.71 18.91 -19.51
C THR A 76 -7.31 19.49 -18.22
N PRO A 77 -7.94 20.68 -18.27
CA PRO A 77 -8.66 21.21 -17.10
C PRO A 77 -9.76 20.29 -16.58
N LEU A 78 -10.39 19.49 -17.46
CA LEU A 78 -11.38 18.48 -17.05
C LEU A 78 -10.73 17.33 -16.26
N HIS A 79 -9.54 16.86 -16.64
CA HIS A 79 -8.78 15.90 -15.84
C HIS A 79 -8.51 16.46 -14.44
N CYS A 80 -8.01 17.69 -14.34
CA CYS A 80 -7.79 18.34 -13.05
C CYS A 80 -9.09 18.51 -12.26
N ALA A 81 -10.21 18.82 -12.90
CA ALA A 81 -11.50 18.96 -12.23
C ALA A 81 -11.96 17.63 -11.61
N CYS A 82 -11.84 16.52 -12.34
CA CYS A 82 -12.16 15.18 -11.82
C CYS A 82 -11.15 14.71 -10.77
N MET A 83 -9.85 14.90 -11.01
CA MET A 83 -8.77 14.50 -10.10
C MET A 83 -8.88 15.20 -8.74
N PHE A 84 -9.18 16.51 -8.75
CA PHE A 84 -9.25 17.29 -7.53
C PHE A 84 -10.67 17.46 -7.00
N LEU A 85 -11.68 16.75 -7.52
CA LEU A 85 -13.07 16.80 -7.04
C LEU A 85 -13.67 18.22 -7.07
N ALA A 86 -13.57 18.88 -8.22
CA ALA A 86 -14.30 20.11 -8.48
C ALA A 86 -15.82 19.86 -8.46
N SER A 87 -16.62 20.91 -8.27
CA SER A 87 -18.07 20.78 -8.16
C SER A 87 -18.70 20.28 -9.46
N PHE A 88 -19.87 19.66 -9.33
CA PHE A 88 -20.66 19.18 -10.47
C PHE A 88 -20.86 20.27 -11.53
N GLU A 89 -21.14 21.51 -11.12
CA GLU A 89 -21.40 22.62 -12.03
C GLU A 89 -20.15 23.06 -12.81
N VAL A 90 -18.96 22.90 -12.23
CA VAL A 90 -17.68 23.14 -12.94
C VAL A 90 -17.45 22.07 -13.99
N ILE A 91 -17.62 20.79 -13.63
CA ILE A 91 -17.43 19.66 -14.55
C ILE A 91 -18.45 19.73 -15.71
N SER A 92 -19.72 19.98 -15.39
CA SER A 92 -20.77 20.23 -16.39
C SER A 92 -20.42 21.40 -17.29
N LEU A 93 -19.98 22.55 -16.76
CA LEU A 93 -19.57 23.68 -17.59
C LEU A 93 -18.43 23.31 -18.56
N LEU A 94 -17.42 22.58 -18.08
CA LEU A 94 -16.29 22.18 -18.93
C LEU A 94 -16.74 21.25 -20.06
N LEU A 95 -17.60 20.28 -19.76
CA LEU A 95 -18.18 19.37 -20.76
C LEU A 95 -19.09 20.09 -21.75
N ASP A 96 -19.92 21.03 -21.29
CA ASP A 96 -20.79 21.83 -22.16
C ASP A 96 -19.98 22.66 -23.16
N ARG A 97 -18.81 23.16 -22.73
CA ARG A 97 -17.94 24.01 -23.56
C ARG A 97 -17.03 23.20 -24.48
N TRP A 98 -16.60 22.02 -24.04
CA TRP A 98 -15.84 21.11 -24.88
C TRP A 98 -16.18 19.64 -24.56
N PRO A 99 -17.20 19.08 -25.20
CA PRO A 99 -17.62 17.70 -24.95
C PRO A 99 -16.53 16.67 -25.27
N GLY A 100 -15.66 16.97 -26.24
CA GLY A 100 -14.53 16.11 -26.61
C GLY A 100 -13.51 15.91 -25.50
N ALA A 101 -13.46 16.79 -24.49
CA ALA A 101 -12.55 16.68 -23.35
C ALA A 101 -12.70 15.35 -22.60
N ILE A 102 -13.90 14.76 -22.60
CA ILE A 102 -14.19 13.50 -21.90
C ILE A 102 -13.42 12.31 -22.48
N LYS A 103 -12.98 12.41 -23.74
CA LYS A 103 -12.26 11.35 -24.48
C LYS A 103 -10.74 11.51 -24.43
N GLU A 104 -10.27 12.66 -23.96
CA GLU A 104 -8.84 12.90 -23.84
C GLU A 104 -8.22 11.94 -22.83
N LYS A 105 -6.98 11.57 -23.09
CA LYS A 105 -6.14 10.78 -22.19
C LYS A 105 -4.95 11.63 -21.75
N ASP A 106 -4.60 11.48 -20.49
CA ASP A 106 -3.34 11.98 -19.95
C ASP A 106 -2.17 11.03 -20.28
N TRP A 107 -0.98 11.36 -19.79
CA TRP A 107 0.25 10.58 -20.02
C TRP A 107 0.21 9.14 -19.47
N HIS A 108 -0.65 8.84 -18.49
CA HIS A 108 -0.90 7.48 -18.00
C HIS A 108 -1.96 6.74 -18.81
N GLY A 109 -2.55 7.39 -19.81
CA GLY A 109 -3.68 6.85 -20.56
C GLY A 109 -5.02 6.99 -19.82
N TRP A 110 -5.05 7.75 -18.71
CA TRP A 110 -6.26 7.94 -17.91
C TRP A 110 -7.17 8.94 -18.59
N THR A 111 -8.46 8.59 -18.64
CA THR A 111 -9.53 9.53 -19.00
C THR A 111 -10.02 10.27 -17.75
N PRO A 112 -10.84 11.33 -17.88
CA PRO A 112 -11.46 11.96 -16.73
C PRO A 112 -12.27 11.00 -15.83
N LEU A 113 -12.85 9.93 -16.42
CA LEU A 113 -13.54 8.88 -15.66
C LEU A 113 -12.59 8.08 -14.76
N HIS A 114 -11.37 7.79 -15.20
CA HIS A 114 -10.37 7.09 -14.37
C HIS A 114 -10.02 7.94 -13.13
N HIS A 115 -9.79 9.24 -13.32
CA HIS A 115 -9.57 10.18 -12.22
C HIS A 115 -10.77 10.28 -11.29
N ALA A 116 -11.99 10.30 -11.83
CA ALA A 116 -13.21 10.37 -11.05
C ALA A 116 -13.43 9.11 -10.18
N CYS A 117 -13.15 7.92 -10.72
CA CYS A 117 -13.15 6.66 -9.97
C CYS A 117 -12.08 6.63 -8.89
N TYR A 118 -10.83 6.96 -9.24
CA TYR A 118 -9.68 6.90 -8.33
C TYR A 118 -9.82 7.85 -7.13
N ASN A 119 -10.37 9.05 -7.35
CA ASN A 119 -10.52 10.06 -6.29
C ASN A 119 -11.88 10.04 -5.59
N GLU A 120 -12.75 9.08 -5.93
CA GLU A 120 -14.09 8.94 -5.34
C GLU A 120 -15.00 10.16 -5.57
N SER A 121 -15.17 10.53 -6.84
CA SER A 121 -16.12 11.60 -7.21
C SER A 121 -17.56 11.29 -6.81
N SER A 122 -18.38 12.32 -6.64
CA SER A 122 -19.79 12.14 -6.29
C SER A 122 -20.54 11.34 -7.35
N VAL A 123 -21.62 10.68 -6.92
CA VAL A 123 -22.52 9.91 -7.81
C VAL A 123 -23.05 10.75 -8.96
N ASP A 124 -23.32 12.04 -8.73
CA ASP A 124 -23.78 12.97 -9.77
C ASP A 124 -22.73 13.20 -10.85
N VAL A 125 -21.46 13.42 -10.45
CA VAL A 125 -20.34 13.59 -11.39
C VAL A 125 -20.11 12.31 -12.18
N MET A 126 -20.11 11.17 -11.50
CA MET A 126 -19.96 9.87 -12.15
C MET A 126 -21.09 9.61 -13.15
N SER A 127 -22.33 9.91 -12.78
CA SER A 127 -23.50 9.77 -13.65
C SER A 127 -23.40 10.71 -14.84
N LEU A 128 -22.98 11.96 -14.66
CA LEU A 128 -22.75 12.90 -15.75
C LEU A 128 -21.71 12.38 -16.76
N LEU A 129 -20.56 11.91 -16.27
CA LEU A 129 -19.49 11.39 -17.12
C LEU A 129 -19.95 10.14 -17.88
N LEU A 130 -20.56 9.18 -17.18
CA LEU A 130 -21.02 7.91 -17.77
C LEU A 130 -22.22 8.09 -18.71
N ASN A 131 -23.08 9.07 -18.48
CA ASN A 131 -24.17 9.37 -19.41
C ASN A 131 -23.67 10.14 -20.63
N SER A 132 -22.63 10.97 -20.48
CA SER A 132 -22.00 11.70 -21.59
C SER A 132 -21.19 10.77 -22.49
N TRP A 133 -20.53 9.76 -21.92
CA TRP A 133 -19.79 8.75 -22.67
C TRP A 133 -19.78 7.38 -21.96
N PRO A 134 -20.78 6.53 -22.21
CA PRO A 134 -20.91 5.23 -21.55
C PRO A 134 -19.74 4.29 -21.78
N ASP A 135 -19.17 4.28 -22.98
CA ASP A 135 -18.07 3.37 -23.35
C ASP A 135 -16.78 3.63 -22.58
N ALA A 136 -16.64 4.81 -21.96
CA ALA A 136 -15.49 5.17 -21.12
C ALA A 136 -15.21 4.13 -20.03
N ILE A 137 -16.26 3.47 -19.51
CA ILE A 137 -16.16 2.47 -18.45
C ILE A 137 -15.36 1.22 -18.85
N LYS A 138 -15.22 0.98 -20.17
CA LYS A 138 -14.50 -0.16 -20.75
C LYS A 138 -13.13 0.21 -21.31
N LEU A 139 -12.68 1.44 -21.09
CA LEU A 139 -11.36 1.85 -21.56
C LEU A 139 -10.28 1.45 -20.58
N LYS A 140 -9.16 1.00 -21.13
CA LYS A 140 -7.94 0.71 -20.39
C LYS A 140 -7.00 1.92 -20.41
N ASP A 141 -6.32 2.12 -19.29
CA ASP A 141 -5.12 2.93 -19.22
C ASP A 141 -3.88 2.21 -19.80
N ASN A 142 -2.71 2.85 -19.68
CA ASN A 142 -1.44 2.28 -20.17
C ASN A 142 -0.98 1.05 -19.37
N HIS A 143 -1.52 0.81 -18.18
CA HIS A 143 -1.29 -0.37 -17.35
C HIS A 143 -2.36 -1.45 -17.53
N GLY A 144 -3.31 -1.26 -18.46
CA GLY A 144 -4.43 -2.17 -18.68
C GLY A 144 -5.54 -2.03 -17.64
N CYS A 145 -5.48 -1.05 -16.75
CA CYS A 145 -6.47 -0.83 -15.71
C CYS A 145 -7.73 -0.22 -16.31
N PHE A 146 -8.86 -0.80 -15.95
CA PHE A 146 -10.18 -0.21 -16.17
C PHE A 146 -10.56 0.75 -15.02
N PRO A 147 -11.57 1.62 -15.21
CA PRO A 147 -12.09 2.48 -14.15
C PRO A 147 -12.50 1.75 -12.86
N LEU A 148 -12.94 0.48 -12.94
CA LEU A 148 -13.20 -0.34 -11.74
C LEU A 148 -11.92 -0.60 -10.93
N HIS A 149 -10.79 -0.87 -11.59
CA HIS A 149 -9.51 -1.06 -10.92
C HIS A 149 -9.08 0.23 -10.19
N CYS A 150 -9.31 1.39 -10.83
CA CYS A 150 -9.08 2.70 -10.21
C CYS A 150 -9.98 2.93 -8.98
N ALA A 151 -11.28 2.59 -9.06
CA ALA A 151 -12.21 2.68 -7.93
C ALA A 151 -11.84 1.74 -6.76
N CYS A 152 -11.18 0.63 -7.06
CA CYS A 152 -10.64 -0.31 -6.08
C CYS A 152 -9.26 0.08 -5.54
N MET A 153 -8.65 1.14 -6.05
CA MET A 153 -7.37 1.65 -5.58
C MET A 153 -7.58 2.67 -4.46
N TYR A 154 -6.68 2.69 -3.47
CA TYR A 154 -6.54 3.71 -2.42
C TYR A 154 -7.85 4.32 -1.83
N LYS A 155 -8.24 3.86 -0.63
CA LYS A 155 -9.46 4.31 0.10
C LYS A 155 -10.79 4.02 -0.62
N SER A 156 -10.88 2.92 -1.36
CA SER A 156 -12.10 2.49 -2.04
C SER A 156 -13.37 2.49 -1.16
N SER A 157 -14.45 3.05 -1.69
CA SER A 157 -15.81 3.07 -1.13
C SER A 157 -16.72 2.06 -1.83
N THR A 158 -17.66 1.52 -1.07
CA THR A 158 -18.69 0.61 -1.60
C THR A 158 -19.57 1.28 -2.64
N ASP A 159 -19.86 2.57 -2.47
CA ASP A 159 -20.76 3.32 -3.36
C ASP A 159 -20.18 3.46 -4.76
N MET A 160 -18.90 3.85 -4.86
CA MET A 160 -18.22 3.98 -6.15
C MET A 160 -18.10 2.63 -6.87
N VAL A 161 -17.68 1.58 -6.14
CA VAL A 161 -17.55 0.23 -6.70
C VAL A 161 -18.91 -0.29 -7.15
N SER A 162 -19.97 -0.10 -6.34
CA SER A 162 -21.34 -0.51 -6.69
C SER A 162 -21.86 0.25 -7.90
N LEU A 163 -21.59 1.55 -8.01
CA LEU A 163 -22.00 2.36 -9.15
C LEU A 163 -21.34 1.87 -10.45
N VAL A 164 -20.02 1.64 -10.44
CA VAL A 164 -19.30 1.12 -11.61
C VAL A 164 -19.82 -0.27 -11.99
N LEU A 165 -20.01 -1.18 -11.03
CA LEU A 165 -20.55 -2.52 -11.27
C LEU A 165 -22.01 -2.50 -11.73
N SER A 166 -22.83 -1.54 -11.30
CA SER A 166 -24.21 -1.40 -11.78
C SER A 166 -24.29 -1.06 -13.27
N ARG A 167 -23.27 -0.36 -13.80
CA ARG A 167 -23.18 0.01 -15.22
C ARG A 167 -22.46 -1.03 -16.05
N TRP A 168 -21.49 -1.74 -15.48
CA TRP A 168 -20.80 -2.83 -16.16
C TRP A 168 -20.42 -3.94 -15.17
N PRO A 169 -21.32 -4.92 -14.92
CA PRO A 169 -21.09 -5.99 -13.96
C PRO A 169 -19.89 -6.89 -14.30
N ASP A 170 -19.65 -7.14 -15.59
CA ASP A 170 -18.56 -8.02 -16.03
C ASP A 170 -17.16 -7.45 -15.76
N ALA A 171 -17.05 -6.14 -15.49
CA ALA A 171 -15.79 -5.49 -15.10
C ALA A 171 -15.10 -6.20 -13.92
N ILE A 172 -15.87 -6.86 -13.05
CA ILE A 172 -15.35 -7.58 -11.88
C ILE A 172 -14.40 -8.74 -12.24
N LYS A 173 -14.54 -9.30 -13.45
CA LYS A 173 -13.74 -10.43 -13.95
C LYS A 173 -12.52 -10.00 -14.75
N GLU A 174 -12.47 -8.73 -15.13
CA GLU A 174 -11.39 -8.18 -15.93
C GLU A 174 -10.08 -8.14 -15.16
N LYS A 175 -8.98 -8.23 -15.91
CA LYS A 175 -7.63 -8.15 -15.39
C LYS A 175 -6.87 -7.02 -16.08
N ASP A 176 -5.99 -6.37 -15.32
CA ASP A 176 -5.03 -5.42 -15.86
C ASP A 176 -3.88 -6.13 -16.61
N SER A 177 -2.89 -5.38 -17.10
CA SER A 177 -1.73 -5.94 -17.81
C SER A 177 -0.81 -6.80 -16.93
N HIS A 178 -0.94 -6.75 -15.61
CA HIS A 178 -0.23 -7.59 -14.65
C HIS A 178 -1.04 -8.82 -14.21
N GLY A 179 -2.27 -8.98 -14.72
CA GLY A 179 -3.18 -10.06 -14.34
C GLY A 179 -3.92 -9.78 -13.03
N TRP A 180 -3.89 -8.55 -12.53
CA TRP A 180 -4.55 -8.15 -11.30
C TRP A 180 -6.04 -7.97 -11.53
N THR A 181 -6.84 -8.60 -10.66
CA THR A 181 -8.29 -8.36 -10.57
C THR A 181 -8.59 -7.19 -9.63
N PRO A 182 -9.81 -6.65 -9.60
CA PRO A 182 -10.20 -5.60 -8.65
C PRO A 182 -9.89 -5.96 -7.19
N LEU A 183 -10.09 -7.22 -6.79
CA LEU A 183 -9.76 -7.69 -5.44
C LEU A 183 -8.25 -7.59 -5.11
N HIS A 184 -7.35 -7.75 -6.09
CA HIS A 184 -5.92 -7.54 -5.86
C HIS A 184 -5.63 -6.08 -5.46
N TYR A 185 -6.28 -5.11 -6.11
CA TYR A 185 -6.10 -3.68 -5.81
C TYR A 185 -6.63 -3.29 -4.42
N VAL A 186 -7.80 -3.81 -4.02
CA VAL A 186 -8.38 -3.48 -2.71
C VAL A 186 -7.53 -4.03 -1.56
N CYS A 187 -6.82 -5.16 -1.77
CA CYS A 187 -6.03 -5.85 -0.75
C CYS A 187 -4.71 -5.12 -0.38
N ASN A 188 -4.80 -3.91 0.18
CA ASN A 188 -3.67 -3.10 0.63
C ASN A 188 -3.85 -2.58 2.08
N GLN A 189 -2.91 -1.78 2.60
CA GLN A 189 -2.95 -1.22 3.98
C GLN A 189 -4.24 -0.48 4.33
N ARG A 190 -4.92 0.09 3.33
CA ARG A 190 -6.15 0.89 3.48
C ARG A 190 -7.39 0.17 2.96
N ALA A 191 -7.30 -1.15 2.83
CA ALA A 191 -8.40 -2.00 2.41
C ALA A 191 -9.65 -1.80 3.27
N SER A 192 -10.78 -1.57 2.62
CA SER A 192 -12.10 -1.61 3.25
C SER A 192 -12.62 -3.05 3.25
N VAL A 193 -12.99 -3.56 4.43
CA VAL A 193 -13.59 -4.88 4.60
C VAL A 193 -14.93 -4.97 3.85
N ASP A 194 -15.67 -3.87 3.80
CA ASP A 194 -16.97 -3.81 3.14
C ASP A 194 -16.83 -3.93 1.62
N VAL A 195 -15.83 -3.26 1.03
CA VAL A 195 -15.55 -3.38 -0.41
C VAL A 195 -15.09 -4.79 -0.77
N ILE A 196 -14.24 -5.41 0.05
CA ILE A 196 -13.84 -6.82 -0.17
C ILE A 196 -15.07 -7.73 -0.10
N SER A 197 -15.95 -7.51 0.88
CA SER A 197 -17.17 -8.32 1.04
C SER A 197 -18.11 -8.15 -0.15
N LEU A 198 -18.27 -6.91 -0.66
CA LEU A 198 -19.06 -6.60 -1.86
C LEU A 198 -18.49 -7.29 -3.12
N LEU A 199 -17.18 -7.26 -3.31
CA LEU A 199 -16.52 -7.91 -4.45
C LEU A 199 -16.66 -9.43 -4.38
N LEU A 200 -16.48 -10.01 -3.18
CA LEU A 200 -16.59 -11.45 -2.97
C LEU A 200 -18.04 -11.95 -3.04
N SER A 201 -19.03 -11.15 -2.64
CA SER A 201 -20.44 -11.50 -2.81
C SER A 201 -20.86 -11.49 -4.28
N SER A 202 -20.29 -10.57 -5.06
CA SER A 202 -20.56 -10.44 -6.50
C SER A 202 -19.87 -11.53 -7.32
N TRP A 203 -18.63 -11.89 -6.98
CA TRP A 203 -17.91 -13.00 -7.61
C TRP A 203 -16.96 -13.71 -6.63
N PRO A 204 -17.42 -14.80 -5.96
CA PRO A 204 -16.64 -15.49 -4.94
C PRO A 204 -15.33 -16.11 -5.44
N ASP A 205 -15.29 -16.61 -6.68
CA ASP A 205 -14.09 -17.24 -7.25
C ASP A 205 -12.95 -16.26 -7.52
N MET A 206 -13.20 -14.95 -7.40
CA MET A 206 -12.15 -13.93 -7.48
C MET A 206 -11.03 -14.15 -6.46
N ILE A 207 -11.34 -14.74 -5.30
CA ILE A 207 -10.36 -15.01 -4.24
C ILE A 207 -9.28 -16.02 -4.66
N LYS A 208 -9.56 -16.84 -5.68
CA LYS A 208 -8.64 -17.87 -6.21
C LYS A 208 -7.82 -17.40 -7.41
N GLN A 209 -8.17 -16.24 -7.97
CA GLN A 209 -7.51 -15.73 -9.16
C GLN A 209 -6.04 -15.41 -8.86
N LYS A 210 -5.16 -15.78 -9.79
CA LYS A 210 -3.74 -15.46 -9.72
C LYS A 210 -3.38 -14.36 -10.72
N ASP A 211 -2.47 -13.49 -10.33
CA ASP A 211 -1.80 -12.54 -11.20
C ASP A 211 -0.73 -13.23 -12.09
N HIS A 212 -0.06 -12.48 -12.97
CA HIS A 212 1.00 -13.02 -13.84
C HIS A 212 2.23 -13.54 -13.05
N ARG A 213 2.37 -13.15 -11.77
CA ARG A 213 3.41 -13.67 -10.86
C ARG A 213 2.93 -14.88 -10.07
N GLY A 214 1.71 -15.37 -10.30
CA GLY A 214 1.12 -16.47 -9.57
C GLY A 214 0.62 -16.08 -8.17
N CYS A 215 0.60 -14.79 -7.83
CA CYS A 215 0.14 -14.30 -6.54
C CYS A 215 -1.39 -14.28 -6.51
N THR A 216 -1.96 -14.79 -5.41
CA THR A 216 -3.39 -14.66 -5.09
C THR A 216 -3.68 -13.33 -4.38
N PRO A 217 -4.95 -12.94 -4.18
CA PRO A 217 -5.30 -11.79 -3.37
C PRO A 217 -4.73 -11.85 -1.94
N LEU A 218 -4.62 -13.04 -1.34
CA LEU A 218 -4.01 -13.20 -0.02
C LEU A 218 -2.50 -12.89 -0.05
N HIS A 219 -1.77 -13.31 -1.09
CA HIS A 219 -0.36 -12.91 -1.26
C HIS A 219 -0.23 -11.39 -1.33
N THR A 220 -1.11 -10.75 -2.09
CA THR A 220 -1.16 -9.30 -2.29
C THR A 220 -1.47 -8.58 -0.97
N ALA A 221 -2.48 -9.03 -0.23
CA ALA A 221 -2.81 -8.53 1.10
C ALA A 221 -1.63 -8.61 2.07
N CYS A 222 -0.90 -9.73 2.07
CA CYS A 222 0.29 -9.89 2.89
C CYS A 222 1.44 -8.98 2.43
N LEU A 223 1.67 -8.86 1.13
CA LEU A 223 2.73 -8.04 0.54
C LEU A 223 2.52 -6.54 0.82
N PHE A 224 1.28 -6.07 0.69
CA PHE A 224 0.91 -4.66 0.90
C PHE A 224 0.40 -4.39 2.31
N GLN A 225 0.76 -5.22 3.29
CA GLN A 225 0.49 -4.99 4.72
C GLN A 225 -0.98 -4.67 5.05
N ALA A 226 -1.92 -5.40 4.44
CA ALA A 226 -3.34 -5.28 4.77
C ALA A 226 -3.59 -5.59 6.26
N SER A 227 -4.69 -5.05 6.80
CA SER A 227 -5.03 -5.22 8.21
C SER A 227 -5.30 -6.70 8.57
N PRO A 228 -5.10 -7.11 9.84
CA PRO A 228 -5.44 -8.46 10.29
C PRO A 228 -6.90 -8.85 10.01
N ASN A 229 -7.83 -7.89 10.02
CA ASN A 229 -9.24 -8.11 9.72
C ASN A 229 -9.44 -8.55 8.26
N VAL A 230 -8.74 -7.91 7.32
CA VAL A 230 -8.78 -8.28 5.90
C VAL A 230 -8.20 -9.67 5.68
N ILE A 231 -7.05 -9.96 6.31
CA ILE A 231 -6.45 -11.29 6.26
C ILE A 231 -7.42 -12.34 6.83
N SER A 232 -8.05 -12.06 7.98
CA SER A 232 -9.04 -12.95 8.58
C SER A 232 -10.24 -13.19 7.65
N LEU A 233 -10.77 -12.15 6.99
CA LEU A 233 -11.86 -12.29 6.03
C LEU A 233 -11.46 -13.19 4.86
N LEU A 234 -10.31 -12.93 4.23
CA LEU A 234 -9.82 -13.74 3.11
C LEU A 234 -9.59 -15.21 3.52
N LEU A 235 -9.04 -15.45 4.71
CA LEU A 235 -8.83 -16.80 5.24
C LEU A 235 -10.13 -17.52 5.57
N LYS A 236 -11.14 -16.81 6.09
CA LYS A 236 -12.48 -17.37 6.31
C LYS A 236 -13.14 -17.78 5.00
N SER A 237 -13.01 -16.95 3.96
CA SER A 237 -13.56 -17.24 2.63
C SER A 237 -12.82 -18.37 1.91
N TRP A 238 -11.50 -18.46 2.06
CA TRP A 238 -10.71 -19.56 1.49
C TRP A 238 -9.47 -19.90 2.34
N PRO A 239 -9.59 -20.85 3.29
CA PRO A 239 -8.48 -21.24 4.17
C PRO A 239 -7.28 -21.84 3.41
N GLY A 240 -7.56 -22.51 2.28
CA GLY A 240 -6.54 -23.12 1.41
C GLY A 240 -5.56 -22.13 0.80
N ALA A 241 -5.92 -20.85 0.73
CA ALA A 241 -5.07 -19.78 0.20
C ALA A 241 -3.69 -19.70 0.89
N THR A 242 -3.59 -20.13 2.15
CA THR A 242 -2.34 -20.15 2.93
C THR A 242 -1.26 -21.07 2.35
N LYS A 243 -1.67 -22.11 1.63
CA LYS A 243 -0.78 -23.13 1.05
C LYS A 243 -0.35 -22.82 -0.38
N GLU A 244 -1.03 -21.87 -1.02
CA GLU A 244 -0.72 -21.49 -2.39
C GLU A 244 0.69 -20.91 -2.49
N LYS A 245 1.38 -21.26 -3.57
CA LYS A 245 2.69 -20.74 -3.91
C LYS A 245 2.62 -19.92 -5.19
N ASN A 246 3.28 -18.77 -5.19
CA ASN A 246 3.45 -17.96 -6.40
C ASN A 246 4.60 -18.50 -7.28
N ASN A 247 4.92 -17.80 -8.36
CA ASN A 247 5.96 -18.24 -9.32
C ASN A 247 7.38 -18.28 -8.73
N LEU A 248 7.63 -17.66 -7.57
CA LEU A 248 8.89 -17.75 -6.83
C LEU A 248 8.87 -18.85 -5.75
N GLY A 249 7.76 -19.59 -5.62
CA GLY A 249 7.57 -20.56 -4.54
C GLY A 249 7.20 -19.91 -3.20
N HIS A 250 6.94 -18.61 -3.17
CA HIS A 250 6.54 -17.89 -1.95
C HIS A 250 5.09 -18.22 -1.62
N THR A 251 4.87 -18.60 -0.36
CA THR A 251 3.54 -18.66 0.27
C THR A 251 3.13 -17.26 0.76
N PRO A 252 1.86 -17.02 1.16
CA PRO A 252 1.48 -15.73 1.74
C PRO A 252 2.31 -15.35 2.96
N LEU A 253 2.76 -16.34 3.75
CA LEU A 253 3.65 -16.11 4.89
C LEU A 253 5.02 -15.58 4.44
N HIS A 254 5.58 -16.05 3.33
CA HIS A 254 6.82 -15.49 2.77
C HIS A 254 6.62 -14.02 2.39
N CYS A 255 5.51 -13.68 1.72
CA CYS A 255 5.19 -12.30 1.35
C CYS A 255 5.00 -11.40 2.59
N ALA A 256 4.31 -11.90 3.62
CA ALA A 256 4.12 -11.18 4.88
C ALA A 256 5.47 -10.89 5.55
N CYS A 257 6.38 -11.87 5.55
CA CYS A 257 7.71 -11.70 6.12
C CYS A 257 8.61 -10.78 5.29
N ASN A 258 8.34 -10.49 4.02
CA ASN A 258 9.22 -9.64 3.23
C ASN A 258 9.02 -8.13 3.50
N ASN A 259 7.95 -7.71 4.19
CA ASN A 259 7.49 -6.31 4.15
C ASN A 259 7.00 -5.74 5.51
N TRP A 260 7.79 -5.80 6.59
CA TRP A 260 7.43 -5.21 7.92
C TRP A 260 5.99 -5.50 8.40
N THR A 261 5.49 -6.72 8.21
CA THR A 261 4.11 -7.07 8.60
C THR A 261 3.92 -7.13 10.12
N SER A 262 2.66 -7.06 10.55
CA SER A 262 2.30 -7.17 11.96
C SER A 262 2.37 -8.62 12.49
N VAL A 263 2.70 -8.76 13.78
CA VAL A 263 2.68 -10.06 14.49
C VAL A 263 1.30 -10.72 14.42
N GLY A 264 0.23 -9.91 14.38
CA GLY A 264 -1.15 -10.39 14.23
C GLY A 264 -1.37 -11.14 12.92
N VAL A 265 -0.88 -10.60 11.79
CA VAL A 265 -1.00 -11.26 10.47
C VAL A 265 -0.23 -12.58 10.44
N VAL A 266 1.01 -12.60 10.94
CA VAL A 266 1.80 -13.84 11.02
C VAL A 266 1.13 -14.88 11.92
N SER A 267 0.59 -14.45 13.05
CA SER A 267 -0.14 -15.35 13.96
C SER A 267 -1.37 -15.94 13.31
N LEU A 268 -2.17 -15.15 12.58
CA LEU A 268 -3.34 -15.63 11.84
C LEU A 268 -2.95 -16.67 10.78
N LEU A 269 -1.93 -16.37 9.97
CA LEU A 269 -1.46 -17.30 8.93
C LEU A 269 -0.94 -18.62 9.52
N LEU A 270 -0.16 -18.55 10.62
CA LEU A 270 0.36 -19.73 11.30
C LEU A 270 -0.74 -20.51 12.04
N SER A 271 -1.76 -19.85 12.57
CA SER A 271 -2.92 -20.53 13.15
C SER A 271 -3.70 -21.32 12.09
N SER A 272 -3.79 -20.81 10.86
CA SER A 272 -4.39 -21.54 9.74
C SER A 272 -3.49 -22.65 9.21
N TRP A 273 -2.17 -22.44 9.12
CA TRP A 273 -1.21 -23.45 8.68
C TRP A 273 0.15 -23.31 9.38
N PRO A 274 0.39 -24.06 10.49
CA PRO A 274 1.63 -23.95 11.25
C PRO A 274 2.89 -24.38 10.48
N ALA A 275 2.75 -25.39 9.61
CA ALA A 275 3.88 -25.92 8.84
C ALA A 275 4.40 -24.94 7.77
N ALA A 276 3.62 -23.89 7.44
CA ALA A 276 4.03 -22.81 6.53
C ALA A 276 5.39 -22.21 6.90
N ILE A 277 5.73 -22.24 8.19
CA ILE A 277 7.00 -21.75 8.71
C ILE A 277 8.17 -22.48 8.05
N LYS A 278 8.12 -23.81 7.86
CA LYS A 278 9.25 -24.60 7.35
C LYS A 278 9.29 -24.69 5.83
N GLU A 279 8.28 -24.17 5.14
CA GLU A 279 8.20 -24.22 3.69
C GLU A 279 9.33 -23.47 3.04
N LYS A 280 9.98 -24.08 2.06
CA LYS A 280 11.04 -23.44 1.29
C LYS A 280 10.49 -22.89 -0.02
N ASP A 281 10.95 -21.71 -0.36
CA ASP A 281 10.77 -21.12 -1.68
C ASP A 281 11.69 -21.79 -2.73
N LYS A 282 11.67 -21.30 -3.98
CA LYS A 282 12.52 -21.83 -5.05
C LYS A 282 14.02 -21.66 -4.81
N TYR A 283 14.42 -20.79 -3.87
CA TYR A 283 15.80 -20.55 -3.48
C TYR A 283 16.20 -21.34 -2.22
N GLY A 284 15.33 -22.22 -1.72
CA GLY A 284 15.56 -23.00 -0.52
C GLY A 284 15.37 -22.20 0.79
N LYS A 285 14.84 -20.98 0.72
CA LYS A 285 14.68 -20.07 1.85
C LYS A 285 13.32 -20.23 2.48
N ALA A 286 13.29 -20.30 3.81
CA ALA A 286 12.07 -20.28 4.60
C ALA A 286 11.51 -18.84 4.75
N PRO A 287 10.24 -18.64 5.14
CA PRO A 287 9.63 -17.33 5.29
C PRO A 287 10.39 -16.41 6.25
N TRP A 288 10.84 -16.94 7.39
CA TRP A 288 11.60 -16.17 8.39
C TRP A 288 12.96 -15.69 7.85
N TYR A 289 13.55 -16.41 6.89
CA TYR A 289 14.82 -16.01 6.28
C TYR A 289 14.60 -14.81 5.35
N CYS A 290 13.50 -14.81 4.59
CA CYS A 290 13.10 -13.68 3.75
C CYS A 290 12.87 -12.41 4.58
N GLY A 291 12.33 -12.57 5.81
CA GLY A 291 12.15 -11.46 6.73
C GLY A 291 13.39 -10.99 7.47
N SER A 292 14.49 -11.75 7.51
CA SER A 292 15.68 -11.35 8.28
C SER A 292 16.27 -9.99 7.88
N LYS A 293 16.02 -9.56 6.64
CA LYS A 293 16.47 -8.29 6.07
C LYS A 293 15.48 -7.13 6.26
N TYR A 294 14.19 -7.44 6.46
CA TYR A 294 13.08 -6.47 6.41
C TYR A 294 11.92 -6.79 7.38
N THR A 295 12.16 -7.44 8.52
CA THR A 295 11.15 -7.63 9.59
C THR A 295 11.70 -7.30 10.96
N SER A 296 10.78 -6.95 11.87
CA SER A 296 11.12 -6.73 13.28
C SER A 296 11.77 -7.98 13.88
N ARG A 297 12.84 -7.79 14.67
CA ARG A 297 13.52 -8.86 15.44
C ARG A 297 12.52 -9.65 16.28
N THR A 298 11.49 -8.99 16.82
CA THR A 298 10.40 -9.61 17.59
C THR A 298 9.58 -10.62 16.77
N LEU A 299 9.34 -10.33 15.48
CA LEU A 299 8.60 -11.20 14.58
C LEU A 299 9.42 -12.46 14.24
N ILE A 300 10.72 -12.28 14.00
CA ILE A 300 11.67 -13.37 13.77
C ILE A 300 11.74 -14.28 15.00
N MET A 301 11.80 -13.71 16.21
CA MET A 301 11.77 -14.47 17.46
C MET A 301 10.44 -15.21 17.68
N HIS A 302 9.30 -14.56 17.40
CA HIS A 302 7.98 -15.19 17.48
C HIS A 302 7.88 -16.41 16.53
N MET A 303 8.41 -16.27 15.31
CA MET A 303 8.43 -17.36 14.34
C MET A 303 9.42 -18.46 14.73
N ARG A 304 10.66 -18.12 15.11
CA ARG A 304 11.65 -19.12 15.59
C ARG A 304 11.11 -19.89 16.80
N GLY A 305 10.47 -19.21 17.75
CA GLY A 305 9.86 -19.83 18.91
C GLY A 305 8.75 -20.83 18.59
N LYS A 306 7.94 -20.56 17.56
CA LYS A 306 6.92 -21.50 17.07
C LYS A 306 7.48 -22.61 16.16
N GLY A 307 8.58 -22.36 15.47
CA GLY A 307 9.21 -23.30 14.54
C GLY A 307 10.20 -24.26 15.19
N ASP A 308 10.84 -23.85 16.29
CA ASP A 308 11.90 -24.57 16.99
C ASP A 308 11.65 -24.54 18.51
N GLY A 309 10.90 -25.53 18.99
CA GLY A 309 10.50 -25.65 20.41
C GLY A 309 11.68 -25.76 21.39
N LYS A 310 12.90 -25.98 20.90
CA LYS A 310 14.14 -25.94 21.69
C LYS A 310 14.60 -24.51 21.99
N THR A 311 14.50 -23.59 21.03
CA THR A 311 14.97 -22.21 21.18
C THR A 311 14.17 -21.45 22.24
N LEU A 312 12.84 -21.68 22.31
CA LEU A 312 11.98 -21.04 23.29
C LEU A 312 12.23 -21.57 24.72
N LYS A 313 12.47 -22.88 24.88
CA LYS A 313 12.80 -23.49 26.17
C LYS A 313 14.14 -22.99 26.70
N ILE A 314 15.15 -22.85 25.85
CA ILE A 314 16.46 -22.31 26.24
C ILE A 314 16.35 -20.83 26.63
N LEU A 315 15.62 -20.02 25.87
CA LEU A 315 15.40 -18.59 26.20
C LEU A 315 14.60 -18.39 27.50
N LEU A 316 13.50 -19.13 27.69
CA LEU A 316 12.70 -19.06 28.93
C LEU A 316 13.50 -19.54 30.14
N PHE A 317 14.28 -20.62 29.98
CA PHE A 317 15.10 -21.18 31.06
C PHE A 317 16.29 -20.27 31.42
N CYS A 318 16.97 -19.68 30.43
CA CYS A 318 18.05 -18.72 30.69
C CYS A 318 17.53 -17.43 31.35
N VAL A 319 16.35 -16.94 30.95
CA VAL A 319 15.71 -15.78 31.61
C VAL A 319 15.26 -16.14 33.02
N SER A 320 14.72 -17.34 33.28
CA SER A 320 14.35 -17.75 34.64
C SER A 320 15.55 -17.96 35.56
N SER A 321 16.66 -18.53 35.07
CA SER A 321 17.87 -18.71 35.87
C SER A 321 18.59 -17.40 36.19
N LEU A 322 18.57 -16.42 35.27
CA LEU A 322 19.17 -15.11 35.51
C LEU A 322 18.37 -14.27 36.52
N TYR A 323 17.06 -14.50 36.64
CA TYR A 323 16.19 -13.80 37.60
C TYR A 323 16.02 -14.55 38.94
N SER A 324 16.45 -15.80 39.06
CA SER A 324 16.41 -16.56 40.32
C SER A 324 17.63 -16.35 41.21
N ASP A 325 18.68 -15.70 40.70
CA ASP A 325 19.94 -15.49 41.43
C ASP A 325 19.94 -14.08 42.07
N GLU A 326 19.37 -13.97 43.27
CA GLU A 326 19.23 -12.72 44.05
C GLU A 326 20.55 -12.03 44.46
N LYS A 327 21.71 -12.51 43.98
CA LYS A 327 23.04 -12.01 44.39
C LYS A 327 23.88 -11.34 43.30
N ALA A 328 23.39 -11.21 42.07
CA ALA A 328 24.11 -10.48 41.02
C ALA A 328 23.66 -9.01 40.95
N ASN A 329 24.43 -8.11 41.58
CA ASN A 329 24.16 -6.66 41.59
C ASN A 329 24.32 -5.97 40.22
N ASP A 330 24.75 -6.70 39.19
CA ASP A 330 24.83 -6.24 37.81
C ASP A 330 23.96 -7.14 36.92
N ASN A 331 22.64 -7.01 37.04
CA ASN A 331 21.72 -7.69 36.13
C ASN A 331 21.84 -7.07 34.73
N PRO A 332 22.36 -7.79 33.72
CA PRO A 332 22.41 -7.26 32.36
C PRO A 332 20.99 -6.96 31.88
N SER A 333 20.81 -5.85 31.15
CA SER A 333 19.50 -5.52 30.63
C SER A 333 19.00 -6.67 29.75
N LEU A 334 17.68 -6.91 29.73
CA LEU A 334 17.07 -7.93 28.86
C LEU A 334 17.56 -7.79 27.40
N ASN A 335 17.86 -6.57 26.97
CA ASN A 335 18.41 -6.23 25.67
C ASN A 335 19.84 -6.76 25.43
N ASP A 336 20.70 -6.80 26.45
CA ASP A 336 22.09 -7.27 26.33
C ASP A 336 22.15 -8.80 26.30
N ILE A 337 21.33 -9.46 27.12
CA ILE A 337 21.12 -10.92 27.04
C ILE A 337 20.58 -11.29 25.64
N MET A 338 19.62 -10.52 25.13
CA MET A 338 19.05 -10.75 23.80
C MET A 338 20.04 -10.51 22.66
N ARG A 339 21.01 -9.60 22.79
CA ARG A 339 22.09 -9.40 21.81
C ARG A 339 23.03 -10.60 21.73
N PHE A 340 23.31 -11.25 22.86
CA PHE A 340 24.21 -12.41 22.92
C PHE A 340 23.62 -13.64 22.19
N PHE A 341 22.34 -13.95 22.41
CA PHE A 341 21.67 -15.09 21.75
C PHE A 341 21.49 -14.92 20.24
N ILE A 342 21.54 -13.69 19.72
CA ILE A 342 21.41 -13.40 18.28
C ILE A 342 22.64 -13.85 17.48
N ASN A 343 23.83 -13.87 18.09
CA ASN A 343 25.09 -14.16 17.41
C ASN A 343 25.52 -15.64 17.45
N ILE A 344 24.72 -16.51 18.08
CA ILE A 344 25.02 -17.95 18.08
C ILE A 344 24.42 -18.57 16.83
N GLU A 345 25.27 -18.84 15.83
CA GLU A 345 24.91 -19.69 14.69
C GLU A 345 24.91 -21.16 15.13
N TRP A 346 23.73 -21.78 15.17
CA TRP A 346 23.60 -23.21 15.44
C TRP A 346 23.75 -23.99 14.13
N TRP A 347 24.96 -24.46 13.83
CA TRP A 347 25.18 -25.49 12.83
C TRP A 347 25.23 -26.86 13.51
N ASN A 348 24.32 -27.76 13.12
CA ASN A 348 24.34 -29.20 13.43
C ASN A 348 24.72 -29.56 14.88
N GLY A 349 24.08 -28.93 15.87
CA GLY A 349 24.21 -29.36 17.27
C GLY A 349 25.54 -29.06 17.95
N VAL A 350 26.42 -28.27 17.34
CA VAL A 350 27.65 -27.76 17.98
C VAL A 350 27.60 -26.24 18.01
N LEU A 351 27.74 -25.68 19.21
CA LEU A 351 27.76 -24.26 19.48
C LEU A 351 29.12 -23.68 19.05
N LEU A 352 29.26 -23.32 17.77
CA LEU A 352 30.46 -22.63 17.29
C LEU A 352 30.30 -21.11 17.53
N LEU A 353 30.99 -20.61 18.55
CA LEU A 353 31.24 -19.18 18.73
C LEU A 353 32.18 -18.73 17.59
N VAL A 354 31.61 -18.23 16.49
CA VAL A 354 32.41 -17.71 15.36
C VAL A 354 33.00 -16.36 15.75
N ASP A 355 34.27 -16.41 16.17
CA ASP A 355 35.14 -15.29 16.46
C ASP A 355 35.56 -14.58 15.16
N LYS A 356 34.75 -13.64 14.65
CA LYS A 356 35.15 -12.71 13.56
C LYS A 356 34.48 -11.35 13.68
N HIS A 357 34.64 -10.66 14.81
CA HIS A 357 34.54 -9.19 14.81
C HIS A 357 35.28 -8.57 16.01
N PRO A 358 36.25 -7.65 15.81
CA PRO A 358 36.98 -6.99 16.90
C PRO A 358 36.09 -6.21 17.88
N SER A 359 34.85 -5.92 17.47
CA SER A 359 33.84 -5.23 18.27
C SER A 359 33.19 -6.14 19.32
N ILE A 360 33.19 -7.46 19.12
CA ILE A 360 32.56 -8.47 19.99
C ILE A 360 33.50 -8.84 21.14
N THR A 361 34.81 -8.84 20.90
CA THR A 361 35.85 -9.10 21.91
C THR A 361 35.82 -8.10 23.07
N LYS A 362 35.41 -6.85 22.79
CA LYS A 362 35.25 -5.81 23.83
C LYS A 362 34.02 -6.04 24.73
N THR A 363 32.98 -6.71 24.22
CA THR A 363 31.78 -7.06 24.98
C THR A 363 31.95 -8.36 25.77
N LEU A 364 32.74 -9.31 25.27
CA LEU A 364 33.05 -10.56 25.97
C LEU A 364 34.04 -10.38 27.14
N ASN A 365 34.97 -9.43 27.07
CA ASN A 365 35.88 -9.12 28.19
C ASN A 365 35.20 -8.48 29.40
N LEU A 366 33.94 -8.03 29.28
CA LEU A 366 33.14 -7.50 30.39
C LEU A 366 32.34 -8.58 31.15
N HIS A 367 32.33 -9.83 30.68
CA HIS A 367 31.48 -10.90 31.23
C HIS A 367 32.24 -12.23 31.45
N THR A 368 33.46 -12.15 31.97
CA THR A 368 34.29 -13.30 32.36
C THR A 368 33.68 -14.15 33.48
N ASN A 369 32.74 -13.61 34.27
CA ASN A 369 32.09 -14.36 35.36
C ASN A 369 30.82 -15.13 34.94
N ILE A 370 30.27 -14.91 33.73
CA ILE A 370 29.00 -15.54 33.30
C ILE A 370 29.26 -16.82 32.50
N MET A 371 30.39 -16.89 31.79
CA MET A 371 30.73 -18.01 30.88
C MET A 371 30.85 -19.39 31.57
N PRO A 372 31.51 -19.53 32.74
CA PRO A 372 31.61 -20.83 33.43
C PRO A 372 30.24 -21.33 33.91
N HIS A 373 29.38 -20.42 34.35
CA HIS A 373 28.04 -20.76 34.82
C HIS A 373 27.11 -21.13 33.66
N PHE A 374 27.20 -20.41 32.55
CA PHE A 374 26.48 -20.69 31.31
C PHE A 374 26.83 -22.07 30.73
N LEU A 375 28.12 -22.44 30.67
CA LEU A 375 28.57 -23.74 30.18
C LEU A 375 28.14 -24.90 31.10
N SER A 376 28.19 -24.70 32.42
CA SER A 376 27.69 -25.68 33.41
C SER A 376 26.19 -25.92 33.31
N VAL A 377 25.41 -24.85 33.08
CA VAL A 377 23.95 -24.91 32.95
C VAL A 377 23.54 -25.52 31.60
N VAL A 378 24.22 -25.17 30.51
CA VAL A 378 23.98 -25.75 29.18
C VAL A 378 24.36 -27.24 29.15
N GLY A 379 25.46 -27.64 29.80
CA GLY A 379 25.85 -29.05 29.94
C GLY A 379 24.83 -29.89 30.69
N LYS A 380 24.26 -29.35 31.79
CA LYS A 380 23.20 -30.02 32.57
C LYS A 380 21.87 -30.14 31.81
N CYS A 381 21.52 -29.17 30.96
CA CYS A 381 20.27 -29.19 30.20
C CYS A 381 20.32 -30.05 28.93
N CYS A 382 21.49 -30.27 28.34
CA CYS A 382 21.60 -30.91 27.02
C CYS A 382 22.11 -32.36 27.04
N ASN A 383 22.50 -32.93 28.19
CA ASN A 383 23.17 -34.24 28.27
C ASN A 383 24.35 -34.35 27.28
N LEU A 384 25.02 -33.21 27.02
CA LEU A 384 26.20 -33.16 26.19
C LEU A 384 27.40 -33.45 27.10
N THR A 385 28.03 -34.60 26.90
CA THR A 385 29.35 -34.87 27.46
C THR A 385 30.35 -33.90 26.86
N THR A 386 31.11 -33.28 27.75
CA THR A 386 32.14 -32.22 27.60
C THR A 386 32.75 -32.04 26.23
#